data_AF-A8SH14-F1
#
_entry.id   AF-A8SH14-F1
#
_cell.length_a   1.000
_cell.length_b   1.000
_cell.length_c   1.000
_cell.angle_alpha   90.00
_cell.angle_beta   90.00
_cell.angle_gamma   90.00
#
_symmetry.space_group_name_H-M   'P 1'
#
loop_
_entity.id
_entity.type
_entity.pdbx_description
1 polymer ?
#
loop_
_entity_poly.entity_id
_entity_poly.type
_entity_poly.pdbx_seq_one_letter_code
_entity_poly.pdbx_strand_id
1 'polypeptide(L)'
;MNYNSGNARRNFYAKWDKLREEYRAAGMKEDAIQKMYEYDLAVFNDDRAHHRYDVEIPSADDSENRNDYADFVRATTVTDTYHETKTRFAWVGEVQNERLQVGLEKLSDDDLKLLTLYVYEGYSTVELSKAYGIAHQNISKRIIKITNFLKNFDFQGAD
;
A
#
# COMPACT_ATOMS: atom_id res chain seq x y z
N MET A 1 -21.25 -9.99 19.37
CA MET A 1 -22.15 -9.46 20.44
C MET A 1 -21.47 -8.26 21.07
N ASN A 2 -22.11 -7.09 21.12
CA ASN A 2 -21.49 -5.84 21.59
C ASN A 2 -21.35 -5.82 23.13
N TYR A 3 -20.17 -5.48 23.65
CA TYR A 3 -19.88 -5.43 25.08
C TYR A 3 -20.60 -4.24 25.75
N ASN A 4 -21.52 -4.51 26.69
CA ASN A 4 -22.24 -3.46 27.43
C ASN A 4 -21.50 -3.09 28.74
N SER A 5 -20.66 -2.06 28.66
CA SER A 5 -19.84 -1.58 29.77
C SER A 5 -20.64 -1.14 31.00
N GLY A 6 -21.82 -0.54 30.80
CA GLY A 6 -22.69 -0.10 31.88
C GLY A 6 -23.32 -1.27 32.65
N ASN A 7 -23.70 -2.33 31.94
CA ASN A 7 -24.22 -3.55 32.57
C ASN A 7 -23.11 -4.32 33.30
N ALA A 8 -21.94 -4.45 32.67
CA ALA A 8 -20.78 -5.12 33.26
C ALA A 8 -20.35 -4.49 34.60
N ARG A 9 -20.32 -3.15 34.67
CA ARG A 9 -19.96 -2.41 35.89
C ARG A 9 -20.97 -2.60 37.02
N ARG A 10 -22.27 -2.60 36.72
CA ARG A 10 -23.33 -2.88 37.71
C ARG A 10 -23.20 -4.29 38.29
N ASN A 11 -22.95 -5.27 37.43
CA ASN A 11 -22.76 -6.66 37.85
C ASN A 11 -21.49 -6.84 38.70
N PHE A 12 -20.40 -6.15 38.36
CA PHE A 12 -19.16 -6.17 39.14
C PHE A 12 -19.39 -5.68 40.57
N TYR A 13 -20.00 -4.50 40.75
CA TYR A 13 -20.25 -3.96 42.10
C TYR A 13 -21.22 -4.82 42.90
N ALA A 14 -22.31 -5.30 42.30
CA ALA A 14 -23.26 -6.16 43.00
C ALA A 14 -22.64 -7.49 43.48
N LYS A 15 -21.65 -8.03 42.76
CA LYS A 15 -20.88 -9.20 43.21
C LYS A 15 -19.94 -8.84 44.35
N TRP A 16 -19.25 -7.70 44.24
CA TRP A 16 -18.28 -7.25 45.23
C TRP A 16 -18.90 -6.84 46.57
N ASP A 17 -20.13 -6.30 46.56
CA ASP A 17 -20.85 -5.99 47.79
C ASP A 17 -21.12 -7.25 48.62
N LYS A 18 -21.55 -8.34 47.98
CA LYS A 18 -21.73 -9.64 48.64
C LYS A 18 -20.41 -10.24 49.12
N LEU A 19 -19.38 -10.16 48.28
CA LEU A 19 -18.06 -10.73 48.58
C LEU A 19 -17.39 -10.04 49.79
N ARG A 20 -17.61 -8.74 49.96
CA ARG A 20 -17.16 -7.99 51.15
C ARG A 20 -17.82 -8.51 52.43
N GLU A 21 -19.12 -8.78 52.40
CA GLU A 21 -19.84 -9.35 53.54
C GLU A 21 -19.33 -10.75 53.89
N GLU A 22 -19.11 -11.59 52.89
CA GLU A 22 -18.55 -12.95 53.05
C GLU A 22 -17.14 -12.93 53.65
N TYR A 23 -16.25 -12.07 53.14
CA TYR A 23 -14.89 -11.96 53.67
C TYR A 23 -14.85 -11.39 55.09
N ARG A 24 -15.72 -10.44 55.43
CA ARG A 24 -15.87 -9.96 56.80
C ARG A 24 -16.39 -11.06 57.72
N ALA A 25 -17.38 -11.84 57.27
CA ALA A 25 -17.90 -12.99 58.02
C ALA A 25 -16.83 -14.08 58.23
N ALA A 26 -15.92 -14.24 57.27
CA ALA A 26 -14.75 -15.14 57.37
C ALA A 26 -13.62 -14.58 58.27
N GLY A 27 -13.79 -13.39 58.86
CA GLY A 27 -12.80 -12.79 59.75
C GLY A 27 -11.59 -12.19 59.03
N MET A 28 -11.68 -11.93 57.72
CA MET A 28 -10.61 -11.23 57.01
C MET A 28 -10.50 -9.78 57.47
N LYS A 29 -9.27 -9.28 57.56
CA LYS A 29 -8.99 -7.89 57.88
C LYS A 29 -9.40 -7.00 56.70
N GLU A 30 -9.91 -5.81 57.00
CA GLU A 30 -10.41 -4.87 55.99
C GLU A 30 -9.32 -4.42 54.99
N ASP A 31 -8.05 -4.38 55.41
CA ASP A 31 -6.91 -4.09 54.54
C ASP A 31 -6.68 -5.18 53.48
N ALA A 32 -6.86 -6.45 53.85
CA ALA A 32 -6.79 -7.58 52.93
C ALA A 32 -7.98 -7.59 51.96
N ILE A 33 -9.19 -7.29 52.45
CA ILE A 33 -10.41 -7.19 51.63
C ILE A 33 -10.25 -6.06 50.60
N GLN A 34 -9.71 -4.92 51.02
CA GLN A 34 -9.48 -3.77 50.14
C GLN A 34 -8.43 -4.08 49.04
N LYS A 35 -7.35 -4.79 49.38
CA LYS A 35 -6.35 -5.23 48.38
C LYS A 35 -6.93 -6.20 47.35
N MET A 36 -7.80 -7.11 47.78
CA MET A 36 -8.50 -8.02 46.86
C MET A 36 -9.45 -7.25 45.92
N TYR A 37 -10.14 -6.24 46.45
CA TYR A 37 -11.00 -5.36 45.66
C TYR A 37 -10.22 -4.59 44.58
N GLU A 38 -9.07 -4.04 44.95
CA GLU A 38 -8.21 -3.30 44.01
C GLU A 38 -7.66 -4.19 42.90
N TYR A 39 -7.27 -5.42 43.24
CA TYR A 39 -6.81 -6.41 42.25
C TYR A 39 -7.93 -6.76 41.26
N ASP A 40 -9.10 -7.15 41.75
CA ASP A 40 -10.22 -7.53 40.89
C ASP A 40 -10.73 -6.35 40.04
N LEU A 41 -10.68 -5.13 40.58
CA LEU A 41 -11.01 -3.92 39.84
C LEU A 41 -10.01 -3.64 38.72
N ALA A 42 -8.72 -3.90 38.95
CA ALA A 42 -7.69 -3.76 37.93
C ALA A 42 -7.92 -4.76 36.78
N VAL A 43 -8.16 -6.04 37.11
CA VAL A 43 -8.49 -7.08 36.11
C VAL A 43 -9.75 -6.72 35.32
N PHE A 44 -10.82 -6.28 36.00
CA PHE A 44 -12.05 -5.86 35.33
C PHE A 44 -11.84 -4.68 34.37
N ASN A 45 -11.00 -3.71 34.74
CA ASN A 45 -10.71 -2.56 33.89
C ASN A 45 -9.84 -2.96 32.68
N ASP A 46 -8.94 -3.91 32.85
CA ASP A 46 -8.08 -4.45 31.79
C ASP A 46 -8.90 -5.23 30.76
N ASP A 47 -9.75 -6.16 31.19
CA ASP A 47 -10.71 -6.88 30.33
C ASP A 47 -11.61 -5.92 29.55
N ARG A 48 -12.09 -4.86 30.21
CA ARG A 48 -12.88 -3.82 29.56
C ARG A 48 -12.07 -3.04 28.53
N ALA A 49 -10.80 -2.79 28.78
CA ALA A 49 -9.92 -2.13 27.83
C ALA A 49 -9.69 -3.02 26.61
N HIS A 50 -9.41 -4.30 26.80
CA HIS A 50 -9.28 -5.28 25.73
C HIS A 50 -10.52 -5.31 24.83
N HIS A 51 -11.72 -5.42 25.41
CA HIS A 51 -12.97 -5.36 24.63
C HIS A 51 -13.24 -4.03 23.90
N ARG A 52 -12.58 -2.93 24.29
CA ARG A 52 -12.71 -1.63 23.62
C ARG A 52 -11.73 -1.50 22.45
N TYR A 53 -10.60 -2.20 22.50
CA TYR A 53 -9.50 -2.08 21.53
C TYR A 53 -9.33 -3.31 20.63
N ASP A 54 -10.04 -4.40 20.89
CA ASP A 54 -10.25 -5.49 19.92
C ASP A 54 -11.13 -4.99 18.77
N VAL A 55 -10.49 -4.31 17.82
CA VAL A 55 -11.06 -4.00 16.52
C VAL A 55 -10.54 -5.07 15.57
N GLU A 56 -11.43 -5.89 15.03
CA GLU A 56 -11.08 -6.83 13.96
C GLU A 56 -10.42 -6.05 12.82
N ILE A 57 -9.25 -6.51 12.38
CA ILE A 57 -8.62 -5.95 11.18
C ILE A 57 -9.60 -6.23 10.03
N PRO A 58 -10.19 -5.20 9.41
CA PRO A 58 -11.19 -5.39 8.38
C PRO A 58 -10.58 -6.16 7.22
N SER A 59 -11.31 -7.15 6.71
CA SER A 59 -10.93 -7.77 5.45
C SER A 59 -11.17 -6.80 4.30
N ALA A 60 -10.46 -6.98 3.17
CA ALA A 60 -10.64 -6.14 2.00
C ALA A 60 -12.08 -6.17 1.42
N ASP A 61 -12.92 -7.10 1.86
CA ASP A 61 -14.30 -7.33 1.37
C ASP A 61 -15.39 -6.72 2.29
N ASP A 62 -15.02 -6.17 3.46
CA ASP A 62 -15.97 -5.55 4.40
C ASP A 62 -16.37 -4.12 3.97
N SER A 63 -17.27 -4.06 2.99
CA SER A 63 -17.75 -2.82 2.35
C SER A 63 -18.45 -1.81 3.29
N GLU A 64 -18.87 -2.22 4.49
CA GLU A 64 -19.47 -1.32 5.50
C GLU A 64 -18.41 -0.60 6.35
N ASN A 65 -17.17 -1.08 6.38
CA ASN A 65 -16.10 -0.52 7.18
C ASN A 65 -15.18 0.32 6.30
N ARG A 66 -15.60 1.56 6.01
CA ARG A 66 -14.84 2.54 5.22
C ARG A 66 -13.61 3.01 6.02
N ASN A 67 -12.62 2.13 6.14
CA ASN A 67 -11.36 2.41 6.83
C ASN A 67 -10.34 3.00 5.88
N ASP A 68 -9.76 4.11 6.31
CA ASP A 68 -8.56 4.73 5.72
C ASP A 68 -7.41 3.73 5.53
N TYR A 69 -7.44 2.59 6.25
CA TYR A 69 -6.47 1.50 6.11
C TYR A 69 -6.52 0.83 4.72
N ALA A 70 -7.69 0.61 4.13
CA ALA A 70 -7.77 0.02 2.80
C ALA A 70 -7.20 0.98 1.73
N ASP A 71 -7.46 2.28 1.90
CA ASP A 71 -6.89 3.31 1.04
C ASP A 71 -5.39 3.50 1.29
N PHE A 72 -4.93 3.39 2.54
CA PHE A 72 -3.52 3.39 2.91
C PHE A 72 -2.79 2.19 2.31
N VAL A 73 -3.34 0.98 2.41
CA VAL A 73 -2.77 -0.23 1.79
C VAL A 73 -2.70 -0.02 0.29
N ARG A 74 -3.79 0.42 -0.36
CA ARG A 74 -3.81 0.70 -1.80
C ARG A 74 -2.79 1.76 -2.23
N ALA A 75 -2.60 2.80 -1.41
CA ALA A 75 -1.63 3.88 -1.66
C ALA A 75 -0.18 3.44 -1.40
N THR A 76 0.05 2.45 -0.53
CA THR A 76 1.38 1.98 -0.15
C THR A 76 1.82 0.72 -0.88
N THR A 77 0.89 -0.08 -1.41
CA THR A 77 1.17 -1.18 -2.34
C THR A 77 1.21 -0.68 -3.78
N VAL A 78 2.27 0.06 -4.11
CA VAL A 78 2.70 0.16 -5.50
C VAL A 78 3.35 -1.19 -5.83
N THR A 79 2.62 -2.07 -6.52
CA THR A 79 3.25 -3.23 -7.15
C THR A 79 4.22 -2.71 -8.20
N ASP A 80 5.51 -2.81 -7.90
CA ASP A 80 6.56 -2.52 -8.86
C ASP A 80 6.49 -3.55 -9.99
N THR A 81 6.05 -3.09 -11.15
CA THR A 81 5.94 -3.88 -12.39
C THR A 81 7.19 -3.74 -13.26
N TYR A 82 8.33 -3.36 -12.68
CA TYR A 82 9.58 -3.22 -13.39
C TYR A 82 10.13 -4.58 -13.82
N HIS A 83 10.44 -4.69 -15.11
CA HIS A 83 11.10 -5.84 -15.71
C HIS A 83 12.59 -5.51 -15.91
N GLU A 84 13.48 -6.34 -15.37
CA GLU A 84 14.91 -6.14 -15.53
C GLU A 84 15.30 -6.01 -17.01
N THR A 85 16.08 -4.97 -17.34
CA THR A 85 16.56 -4.73 -18.71
C THR A 85 18.08 -4.71 -18.77
N LYS A 86 18.62 -5.15 -19.90
CA LYS A 86 20.07 -5.06 -20.20
C LYS A 86 20.51 -3.69 -20.69
N THR A 87 19.57 -2.79 -20.94
CA THR A 87 19.86 -1.44 -21.44
C THR A 87 20.20 -0.51 -20.28
N ARG A 88 20.93 0.59 -20.57
CA ARG A 88 21.16 1.65 -19.59
C ARG A 88 19.96 2.59 -19.38
N PHE A 89 18.84 2.33 -20.05
CA PHE A 89 17.66 3.20 -20.10
C PHE A 89 16.55 2.57 -19.26
N ALA A 90 16.44 3.00 -18.00
CA ALA A 90 15.54 2.38 -17.01
C ALA A 90 14.08 2.27 -17.48
N TRP A 91 13.56 3.29 -18.16
CA TRP A 91 12.19 3.31 -18.67
C TRP A 91 11.84 2.13 -19.59
N VAL A 92 12.84 1.47 -20.20
CA VAL A 92 12.61 0.25 -21.00
C VAL A 92 12.05 -0.89 -20.12
N GLY A 93 12.50 -0.99 -18.87
CA GLY A 93 12.00 -1.97 -17.91
C GLY A 93 10.61 -1.63 -17.34
N GLU A 94 10.17 -0.37 -17.48
CA GLU A 94 8.82 0.06 -17.08
C GLU A 94 7.74 -0.34 -18.10
N VAL A 95 8.15 -0.76 -19.31
CA VAL A 95 7.23 -1.17 -20.39
C VAL A 95 6.57 -2.51 -20.04
N GLN A 96 5.25 -2.46 -19.78
CA GLN A 96 4.45 -3.62 -19.39
C GLN A 96 4.36 -4.71 -20.46
N ASN A 97 4.42 -4.32 -21.73
CA ASN A 97 4.38 -5.28 -22.82
C ASN A 97 5.78 -5.90 -22.99
N GLU A 98 5.97 -7.09 -22.42
CA GLU A 98 7.25 -7.84 -22.47
C GLU A 98 7.76 -8.02 -23.90
N ARG A 99 6.87 -8.25 -24.87
CA ARG A 99 7.28 -8.41 -26.28
C ARG A 99 7.82 -7.10 -26.86
N LEU A 100 7.18 -5.98 -26.52
CA LEU A 100 7.65 -4.66 -26.90
C LEU A 100 8.98 -4.33 -26.22
N GLN A 101 9.14 -4.67 -24.93
CA GLN A 101 10.40 -4.52 -24.21
C GLN A 101 11.52 -5.28 -24.93
N VAL A 102 11.31 -6.54 -25.33
CA VAL A 102 12.28 -7.30 -26.14
C VAL A 102 12.63 -6.59 -27.46
N GLY A 103 11.67 -5.90 -28.07
CA GLY A 103 11.91 -5.06 -29.24
C GLY A 103 12.83 -3.88 -28.93
N LEU A 104 12.57 -3.16 -27.84
CA LEU A 104 13.38 -2.03 -27.38
C LEU A 104 14.81 -2.46 -27.03
N GLU A 105 14.99 -3.60 -26.35
CA GLU A 105 16.32 -4.13 -26.02
C GLU A 105 17.16 -4.52 -27.23
N LYS A 106 16.54 -4.73 -28.39
CA LYS A 106 17.22 -5.02 -29.67
C LYS A 106 17.63 -3.77 -30.44
N LEU A 107 17.18 -2.59 -30.02
CA LEU A 107 17.59 -1.34 -30.64
C LEU A 107 19.03 -0.98 -30.29
N SER A 108 19.65 -0.15 -31.13
CA SER A 108 20.96 0.41 -30.81
C SER A 108 20.85 1.43 -29.68
N ASP A 109 21.95 1.62 -28.94
CA ASP A 109 22.07 2.65 -27.90
C ASP A 109 21.71 4.06 -28.42
N ASP A 110 22.04 4.35 -29.67
CA ASP A 110 21.76 5.64 -30.32
C ASP A 110 20.27 5.81 -30.65
N ASP A 111 19.59 4.73 -31.00
CA ASP A 111 18.15 4.72 -31.27
C ASP A 111 17.36 4.76 -29.95
N LEU A 112 17.80 4.05 -28.92
CA LEU A 112 17.24 4.15 -27.57
C LEU A 112 17.46 5.54 -26.98
N LYS A 113 18.63 6.16 -27.19
CA LYS A 113 18.88 7.54 -26.78
C LYS A 113 17.93 8.51 -27.49
N LEU A 114 17.72 8.33 -28.79
CA LEU A 114 16.77 9.14 -29.55
C LEU A 114 15.34 8.98 -29.02
N LEU A 115 14.90 7.74 -28.76
CA LEU A 115 13.58 7.47 -28.20
C LEU A 115 13.43 8.01 -26.78
N THR A 116 14.48 7.93 -25.96
CA THR A 116 14.47 8.49 -24.60
C THR A 116 14.19 10.00 -24.67
N LEU A 117 14.93 10.73 -25.51
CA LEU A 117 14.70 12.17 -25.66
C LEU A 117 13.32 12.48 -26.26
N TYR A 118 12.87 11.71 -27.24
CA TYR A 118 11.62 11.99 -27.95
C TYR A 118 10.36 11.61 -27.15
N VAL A 119 10.33 10.40 -26.56
CA VAL A 119 9.15 9.81 -25.92
C VAL A 119 9.16 10.08 -24.43
N TYR A 120 10.28 9.83 -23.75
CA TYR A 120 10.35 9.90 -22.30
C TYR A 120 10.55 11.34 -21.81
N GLU A 121 11.43 12.10 -22.46
CA GLU A 121 11.73 13.50 -22.11
C GLU A 121 10.87 14.51 -22.89
N GLY A 122 10.10 14.06 -23.89
CA GLY A 122 9.15 14.90 -24.63
C GLY A 122 9.75 15.94 -25.58
N TYR A 123 11.00 15.76 -26.04
CA TYR A 123 11.62 16.70 -26.97
C TYR A 123 10.93 16.65 -28.34
N SER A 124 10.66 17.82 -28.90
CA SER A 124 10.19 17.92 -30.27
C SER A 124 11.27 17.50 -31.28
N THR A 125 10.86 17.07 -32.46
CA THR A 125 11.75 16.78 -33.59
C THR A 125 12.61 17.99 -34.01
N VAL A 126 12.17 19.22 -33.72
CA VAL A 126 12.94 20.45 -33.98
C VAL A 126 14.05 20.64 -32.95
N GLU A 127 13.79 20.37 -31.68
CA GLU A 127 14.80 20.42 -30.63
C GLU A 127 15.84 19.32 -30.82
N LEU A 128 15.38 18.11 -31.17
CA LEU A 128 16.26 16.99 -31.54
C LEU A 128 17.13 17.31 -32.76
N SER A 129 16.57 17.97 -33.78
CA SER A 129 17.33 18.43 -34.95
C SER A 129 18.51 19.32 -34.55
N LYS A 130 18.29 20.25 -33.61
CA LYS A 130 19.35 21.12 -33.07
C LYS A 130 20.35 20.34 -32.23
N ALA A 131 19.88 19.46 -31.34
CA ALA A 131 20.73 18.67 -30.45
C ALA A 131 21.66 17.70 -31.21
N TYR A 132 21.16 17.08 -32.28
CA TYR A 132 21.93 16.16 -33.11
C TYR A 132 22.68 16.85 -34.27
N GLY A 133 22.44 18.15 -34.51
CA GLY A 133 23.06 18.88 -35.62
C GLY A 133 22.68 18.37 -37.01
N ILE A 134 21.49 17.75 -37.15
CA ILE A 134 21.00 17.19 -38.42
C ILE A 134 19.62 17.74 -38.76
N ALA A 135 19.26 17.72 -40.04
CA ALA A 135 17.95 18.21 -40.48
C ALA A 135 16.78 17.48 -39.78
N HIS A 136 15.76 18.23 -39.39
CA HIS A 136 14.52 17.72 -38.78
C HIS A 136 13.94 16.50 -39.51
N GLN A 137 13.92 16.53 -40.85
CA GLN A 137 13.43 15.40 -41.66
C GLN A 137 14.20 14.09 -41.41
N ASN A 138 15.50 14.18 -41.09
CA ASN A 138 16.30 13.00 -40.80
C ASN A 138 15.96 12.42 -39.42
N ILE A 139 15.64 13.25 -38.44
CA ILE A 139 15.12 12.81 -37.14
C ILE A 139 13.79 12.07 -37.33
N SER A 140 12.84 12.67 -38.04
CA SER A 140 11.54 12.03 -38.33
C SER A 140 11.72 10.69 -39.05
N LYS A 141 12.59 10.61 -40.06
CA LYS A 141 12.90 9.36 -40.77
C LYS A 141 13.47 8.28 -39.85
N ARG A 142 14.35 8.64 -38.90
CA ARG A 142 14.89 7.71 -37.91
C ARG A 142 13.79 7.18 -36.99
N ILE A 143 12.94 8.06 -36.45
CA ILE A 143 11.81 7.67 -35.60
C ILE A 143 10.89 6.70 -36.36
N ILE A 144 10.49 7.03 -37.59
CA ILE A 144 9.66 6.15 -38.43
C ILE A 144 10.30 4.78 -38.65
N LYS A 145 11.62 4.72 -38.90
CA LYS A 145 12.35 3.46 -39.06
C LYS A 145 12.29 2.61 -37.78
N ILE A 146 12.50 3.23 -36.62
CA ILE A 146 12.41 2.57 -35.31
C ILE A 146 10.98 2.08 -35.07
N THR A 147 9.97 2.94 -35.27
CA THR A 147 8.56 2.58 -35.14
C THR A 147 8.19 1.39 -36.02
N ASN A 148 8.60 1.37 -37.28
CA ASN A 148 8.34 0.25 -38.19
C ASN A 148 9.03 -1.05 -37.75
N PHE A 149 10.22 -0.96 -37.15
CA PHE A 149 10.87 -2.12 -36.54
C PHE A 149 10.08 -2.63 -35.33
N LEU A 150 9.65 -1.74 -34.43
CA LEU A 150 8.91 -2.08 -33.21
C LEU A 150 7.51 -2.63 -33.50
N LYS A 151 6.90 -2.35 -34.66
CA LYS A 151 5.64 -3.00 -35.08
C LYS A 151 5.73 -4.53 -35.12
N ASN A 152 6.91 -5.10 -35.30
CA ASN A 152 7.12 -6.56 -35.24
C ASN A 152 7.06 -7.12 -33.80
N PHE A 153 7.00 -6.24 -32.81
CA PHE A 153 7.01 -6.50 -31.38
C PHE A 153 5.75 -5.95 -30.69
N ASP A 154 4.61 -6.01 -31.40
CA ASP A 154 3.29 -5.57 -30.92
C ASP A 154 3.19 -4.07 -30.58
N PHE A 155 4.08 -3.24 -31.15
CA PHE A 155 3.90 -1.79 -31.11
C PHE A 155 2.79 -1.36 -32.07
N GLN A 156 1.61 -1.04 -31.53
CA GLN A 156 0.56 -0.33 -32.24
C GLN A 156 0.93 1.15 -32.19
N GLY A 157 1.65 1.64 -33.19
CA GLY A 157 2.08 3.04 -33.22
C GLY A 157 0.92 4.03 -33.16
N ALA A 158 1.21 5.29 -32.86
CA ALA A 158 0.24 6.37 -33.00
C ALA A 158 -0.16 6.53 -34.47
N ASP A 159 -1.48 6.54 -34.72
CA ASP A 159 -2.09 6.92 -36.00
C ASP A 159 -1.69 8.33 -36.44
#